data_AF-A0A2E9L0X8-F1
#
_entry.id   AF-A0A2E9L0X8-F1
#
_cell.length_a   1.000
_cell.length_b   1.000
_cell.length_c   1.000
_cell.angle_alpha   90.00
_cell.angle_beta   90.00
_cell.angle_gamma   90.00
#
_symmetry.space_group_name_H-M   'P 1'
#
loop_
_entity.id
_entity.type
_entity.pdbx_description
1 polymer ?
#
loop_
_entity_poly.entity_id
_entity_poly.type
_entity_poly.pdbx_seq_one_letter_code
_entity_poly.pdbx_strand_id
1 'polypeptide(L)'
;MCCRKLVQHFVLIATNSGLGISELKQLKWDDVIIKRCKIKIGSEIKLARINVRAETRKVRKSRTVPCRNGHYFERLAEIFENRKKEDFIFSMNGKEKLKNTNIYKHFNAMLMEAKINDYAERGIVPYSLRHF
;
A
#
# COMPACT_ATOMS: atom_id res chain seq x y z
N MET A 1 -0.29 -10.67 16.32
CA MET A 1 -0.14 -9.44 15.51
C MET A 1 -1.32 -9.31 14.55
N CYS A 2 -2.02 -8.16 14.48
CA CYS A 2 -3.37 -8.12 13.90
C CYS A 2 -3.40 -7.64 12.44
N CYS A 3 -4.04 -8.41 11.54
CA CYS A 3 -4.27 -8.07 10.12
C CYS A 3 -4.83 -6.66 9.89
N ARG A 4 -5.53 -6.09 10.88
CA ARG A 4 -6.10 -4.74 10.83
C ARG A 4 -5.05 -3.65 10.57
N LYS A 5 -3.91 -3.66 11.28
CA LYS A 5 -2.86 -2.63 11.11
C LYS A 5 -2.22 -2.70 9.73
N LEU A 6 -2.07 -3.90 9.18
CA LEU A 6 -1.56 -4.11 7.83
C LEU A 6 -2.51 -3.52 6.79
N VAL A 7 -3.83 -3.76 6.93
CA VAL A 7 -4.84 -3.23 6.00
C VAL A 7 -4.94 -1.70 6.09
N GLN A 8 -4.80 -1.12 7.29
CA GLN A 8 -4.76 0.35 7.44
C GLN A 8 -3.63 0.98 6.63
N HIS A 9 -2.41 0.46 6.75
CA HIS A 9 -1.27 0.95 5.96
C HIS A 9 -1.42 0.63 4.47
N PHE A 10 -2.03 -0.50 4.13
CA PHE A 10 -2.38 -0.83 2.75
C PHE A 10 -3.28 0.25 2.13
N VAL A 11 -4.32 0.69 2.83
CA VAL A 11 -5.21 1.76 2.35
C VAL A 11 -4.49 3.08 2.22
N LEU A 12 -3.70 3.48 3.23
CA LEU A 12 -2.92 4.72 3.18
C LEU A 12 -1.96 4.74 1.98
N ILE A 13 -1.25 3.64 1.73
CA ILE A 13 -0.32 3.52 0.61
C ILE A 13 -1.09 3.47 -0.72
N ALA A 14 -2.23 2.78 -0.78
CA ALA A 14 -3.06 2.72 -1.98
C ALA A 14 -3.49 4.12 -2.44
N THR A 15 -4.03 4.93 -1.51
CA THR A 15 -4.46 6.30 -1.79
C THR A 15 -3.30 7.21 -2.20
N ASN A 16 -2.11 7.06 -1.61
CA ASN A 16 -0.96 7.91 -1.94
C ASN A 16 -0.21 7.49 -3.22
N SER A 17 -0.37 6.24 -3.67
CA SER A 17 0.38 5.68 -4.80
C SER A 17 -0.43 5.56 -6.09
N GLY A 18 -1.76 5.52 -6.03
CA GLY A 18 -2.62 5.31 -7.20
C GLY A 18 -2.41 3.95 -7.89
N LEU A 19 -1.86 2.98 -7.16
CA LEU A 19 -1.61 1.62 -7.66
C LEU A 19 -2.86 0.76 -7.55
N GLY A 20 -3.02 -0.19 -8.48
CA GLY A 20 -4.08 -1.18 -8.38
C GLY A 20 -3.88 -2.11 -7.17
N ILE A 21 -4.96 -2.63 -6.60
CA ILE A 21 -4.91 -3.60 -5.48
C ILE A 21 -3.99 -4.78 -5.81
N SER A 22 -4.11 -5.33 -7.02
CA SER A 22 -3.30 -6.46 -7.47
C SER A 22 -1.82 -6.12 -7.58
N GLU A 23 -1.47 -4.90 -7.99
CA GLU A 23 -0.07 -4.42 -8.08
C GLU A 23 0.50 -4.24 -6.66
N LEU A 24 -0.25 -3.58 -5.77
CA LEU A 24 0.15 -3.36 -4.37
C LEU A 24 0.41 -4.69 -3.65
N LYS A 25 -0.51 -5.65 -3.75
CA LYS A 25 -0.36 -6.96 -3.11
C LYS A 25 0.87 -7.75 -3.57
N GLN A 26 1.39 -7.45 -4.74
CA GLN A 26 2.55 -8.15 -5.32
C GLN A 26 3.86 -7.44 -5.02
N LEU A 27 3.80 -6.27 -4.39
CA LEU A 27 4.96 -5.46 -4.10
C LEU A 27 5.84 -6.11 -3.03
N LYS A 28 7.13 -6.19 -3.32
CA LYS A 28 8.17 -6.69 -2.41
C LYS A 28 8.98 -5.55 -1.82
N TRP A 29 9.68 -5.80 -0.73
CA TRP A 29 10.54 -4.79 -0.09
C TRP A 29 11.64 -4.29 -1.03
N ASP A 30 12.18 -5.17 -1.88
CA ASP A 30 13.16 -4.85 -2.92
C ASP A 30 12.65 -3.86 -3.98
N ASP A 31 11.32 -3.79 -4.16
CA ASP A 31 10.70 -2.93 -5.17
C ASP A 31 10.54 -1.47 -4.71
N VAL A 32 10.82 -1.18 -3.44
CA VAL A 32 10.56 0.14 -2.83
C VAL A 32 11.87 0.80 -2.43
N ILE A 33 12.16 1.94 -3.04
CA ILE A 33 13.32 2.77 -2.71
C ILE A 33 12.84 4.07 -2.09
N ILE A 34 13.18 4.30 -0.82
CA ILE A 34 12.80 5.51 -0.10
C ILE A 34 13.90 6.55 -0.28
N LYS A 35 13.53 7.72 -0.82
CA LYS A 35 14.41 8.87 -0.99
C LYS A 35 13.94 10.03 -0.12
N ARG A 36 14.89 10.69 0.56
CA ARG A 36 14.64 11.94 1.27
C ARG A 36 14.86 13.09 0.32
N CYS A 37 13.85 13.93 0.13
CA CYS A 37 13.94 15.13 -0.67
C CYS A 37 13.78 16.35 0.26
N LYS A 38 14.76 17.24 0.24
CA LYS A 38 14.67 18.54 0.90
C LYS A 38 13.84 19.47 0.01
N ILE A 39 12.78 20.04 0.57
CA ILE A 39 12.01 21.09 -0.11
C ILE A 39 12.62 22.45 0.23
N LYS A 40 12.51 23.41 -0.70
CA LYS A 40 12.99 24.79 -0.54
C LYS A 40 12.52 25.51 0.74
N ILE A 41 11.49 25.00 1.42
CA ILE A 41 10.87 25.57 2.63
C ILE A 41 11.40 24.90 3.93
N GLY A 42 12.49 24.11 3.85
CA GLY A 42 13.12 23.52 5.03
C GLY A 42 12.44 22.25 5.57
N SER A 43 11.31 21.84 4.99
CA SER A 43 10.67 20.55 5.32
C SER A 43 11.29 19.41 4.51
N GLU A 44 11.74 18.35 5.19
CA GLU A 44 12.15 17.10 4.55
C GLU A 44 10.92 16.25 4.23
N ILE A 45 10.71 15.92 2.95
CA ILE A 45 9.68 14.96 2.53
C ILE A 45 10.34 13.66 2.12
N LYS A 46 9.83 12.56 2.69
CA LYS A 46 10.21 11.20 2.27
C LYS A 46 9.32 10.76 1.10
N LEU A 47 9.93 10.51 -0.04
CA LEU A 47 9.29 9.98 -1.24
C LEU A 47 9.66 8.51 -1.41
N ALA A 48 8.68 7.66 -1.70
CA ALA A 48 8.94 6.27 -2.07
C ALA A 48 8.89 6.15 -3.60
N ARG A 49 9.94 5.62 -4.21
CA ARG A 49 9.92 5.19 -5.62
C ARG A 49 9.56 3.71 -5.64
N ILE A 50 8.39 3.40 -6.19
CA ILE A 50 7.86 2.05 -6.26
C ILE A 50 8.11 1.51 -7.66
N ASN A 51 8.82 0.40 -7.76
CA ASN A 51 9.04 -0.31 -9.01
C ASN A 51 7.97 -1.40 -9.18
N VAL A 52 7.02 -1.18 -10.07
CA VAL A 52 5.99 -2.18 -10.36
C VAL A 52 6.53 -3.13 -11.41
N ARG A 53 6.76 -4.40 -11.03
CA ARG A 53 7.32 -5.44 -11.91
C ARG A 53 6.38 -5.78 -13.07
N ALA A 54 6.96 -6.05 -14.24
CA ALA A 54 6.25 -6.45 -15.45
C ALA A 54 5.33 -7.68 -15.26
N GLU A 55 5.76 -8.65 -14.45
CA GLU A 55 5.01 -9.88 -14.14
C GLU A 55 3.63 -9.61 -13.54
N THR A 56 3.47 -8.47 -12.86
CA THR A 56 2.23 -8.09 -12.17
C THR A 56 1.21 -7.43 -13.11
N ARG A 57 1.63 -7.05 -14.32
CA ARG A 57 0.85 -6.26 -15.28
C ARG A 57 0.51 -7.08 -16.52
N LYS A 58 -0.76 -7.06 -16.94
CA LYS A 58 -1.25 -7.68 -18.20
C LYS A 58 -0.42 -7.31 -19.44
N VAL A 59 0.24 -6.15 -19.42
CA VAL A 59 0.99 -5.57 -20.55
C VAL A 59 2.51 -5.79 -20.44
N ARG A 60 3.01 -6.55 -19.43
CA ARG A 60 4.44 -6.89 -19.23
C ARG A 60 5.45 -5.73 -19.29
N LYS A 61 5.02 -4.50 -18.96
CA LYS A 61 5.90 -3.33 -18.87
C LYS A 61 6.07 -2.93 -17.41
N SER A 62 7.32 -2.82 -16.96
CA SER A 62 7.65 -2.24 -15.66
C SER A 62 7.43 -0.73 -15.68
N ARG A 63 7.04 -0.17 -14.53
CA ARG A 63 6.93 1.28 -14.36
C ARG A 63 7.39 1.68 -12.97
N THR A 64 8.07 2.82 -12.88
CA THR A 64 8.40 3.44 -11.60
C THR A 64 7.36 4.50 -11.28
N VAL A 65 6.73 4.39 -10.11
CA VAL A 65 5.73 5.35 -9.63
C VAL A 65 6.31 6.08 -8.42
N PRO A 66 6.36 7.42 -8.44
CA PRO A 66 6.65 8.18 -7.24
C PRO A 66 5.40 8.18 -6.33
N CYS A 67 5.56 7.70 -5.11
CA CYS A 67 4.57 7.75 -4.04
C CYS A 67 5.01 8.82 -3.03
N ARG A 68 4.10 9.74 -2.72
CA ARG A 68 4.28 10.65 -1.59
C ARG A 68 4.17 9.86 -0.28
N ASN A 69 4.68 10.42 0.81
CA ASN A 69 4.57 9.79 2.14
C ASN A 69 5.27 8.41 2.25
N GLY A 70 6.52 8.33 1.81
CA GLY A 70 7.32 7.10 1.91
C GLY A 70 7.53 6.58 3.35
N HIS A 71 7.29 7.43 4.35
CA HIS A 71 7.36 7.06 5.77
C HIS A 71 6.39 5.93 6.16
N TYR A 72 5.28 5.71 5.42
CA TYR A 72 4.39 4.58 5.68
C TYR A 72 5.06 3.23 5.43
N PHE A 73 6.01 3.16 4.49
CA PHE A 73 6.78 1.95 4.23
C PHE A 73 7.81 1.69 5.34
N GLU A 74 8.47 2.73 5.86
CA GLU A 74 9.37 2.61 7.02
C GLU A 74 8.61 2.12 8.25
N ARG A 75 7.45 2.72 8.53
CA ARG A 75 6.60 2.29 9.65
C ARG A 75 6.14 0.84 9.50
N LEU A 76 5.83 0.39 8.28
CA LEU A 76 5.54 -1.02 8.04
C LEU A 76 6.76 -1.91 8.27
N ALA A 77 7.95 -1.47 7.90
CA ALA A 77 9.19 -2.23 8.14
C ALA A 77 9.52 -2.35 9.63
N GLU A 78 9.27 -1.29 10.41
CA GLU A 78 9.40 -1.29 11.87
C GLU A 78 8.37 -2.22 12.53
N ILE A 79 7.12 -2.20 12.06
CA ILE A 79 6.07 -3.07 12.57
C ILE A 79 6.43 -4.53 12.25
N PHE A 80 6.76 -4.83 11.00
CA PHE A 80 7.08 -6.17 10.54
C PHE A 80 8.61 -6.38 10.53
N GLU A 81 9.18 -6.54 11.73
CA GLU A 81 10.59 -6.86 11.91
C GLU A 81 10.98 -8.16 11.16
N ASN A 82 12.26 -8.30 10.82
CA ASN A 82 12.85 -9.50 10.18
C ASN A 82 12.31 -9.85 8.78
N ARG A 83 11.83 -8.86 8.02
CA ARG A 83 11.45 -9.07 6.61
C ARG A 83 12.66 -9.09 5.69
N LYS A 84 12.68 -10.07 4.78
CA LYS A 84 13.68 -10.15 3.70
C LYS A 84 13.27 -9.24 2.55
N LYS A 85 14.24 -8.88 1.70
CA LYS A 85 13.99 -8.01 0.53
C LYS A 85 12.99 -8.64 -0.45
N GLU A 86 13.00 -9.97 -0.55
CA GLU A 86 12.15 -10.72 -1.47
C GLU A 86 10.74 -10.99 -0.93
N ASP A 87 10.51 -10.69 0.34
CA ASP A 87 9.21 -10.85 0.99
C ASP A 87 8.21 -9.80 0.47
N PHE A 88 6.94 -10.20 0.43
CA PHE A 88 5.84 -9.29 0.15
C PHE A 88 5.67 -8.29 1.30
N ILE A 89 5.53 -7.01 0.95
CA ILE A 89 5.27 -5.93 1.90
C ILE A 89 3.94 -6.16 2.61
N PHE A 90 2.89 -6.44 1.82
CA PHE A 90 1.55 -6.69 2.35
C PHE A 90 1.32 -8.17 2.64
N SER A 91 2.01 -8.64 3.68
CA SER A 91 1.93 -10.03 4.13
C SER A 91 2.09 -10.15 5.64
N MET A 92 1.35 -11.09 6.24
CA MET A 92 1.48 -11.44 7.66
C MET A 92 2.74 -12.26 7.93
N ASN A 93 3.17 -13.11 6.99
CA ASN A 93 4.32 -14.00 7.12
C ASN A 93 5.46 -13.68 6.13
N GLY A 94 5.33 -12.64 5.31
CA GLY A 94 6.28 -12.26 4.27
C GLY A 94 6.13 -13.06 2.96
N LYS A 95 5.50 -14.23 2.98
CA LYS A 95 5.44 -15.17 1.85
C LYS A 95 4.10 -15.17 1.14
N GLU A 96 3.01 -15.01 1.88
CA GLU A 96 1.65 -15.05 1.33
C GLU A 96 1.10 -13.65 1.12
N LYS A 97 0.54 -13.41 -0.06
CA LYS A 97 -0.13 -12.15 -0.36
C LYS A 97 -1.36 -11.98 0.54
N LEU A 98 -1.61 -10.76 1.01
CA LEU A 98 -2.82 -10.44 1.76
C LEU A 98 -4.09 -10.85 1.00
N LYS A 99 -4.95 -11.67 1.61
CA LYS A 99 -6.19 -12.15 0.97
C LYS A 99 -7.16 -10.99 0.71
N ASN A 100 -7.84 -11.01 -0.43
CA ASN A 100 -8.83 -9.98 -0.77
C ASN A 100 -9.93 -9.91 0.29
N THR A 101 -10.41 -11.06 0.77
CA THR A 101 -11.42 -11.15 1.84
C THR A 101 -11.03 -10.34 3.08
N ASN A 102 -9.77 -10.42 3.51
CA ASN A 102 -9.27 -9.64 4.64
C ASN A 102 -9.20 -8.14 4.34
N ILE A 103 -8.82 -7.76 3.12
CA ILE A 103 -8.80 -6.36 2.68
C ILE A 103 -10.22 -5.78 2.72
N TYR A 104 -11.18 -6.43 2.07
CA TYR A 104 -12.58 -5.96 2.04
C TYR A 104 -13.19 -5.92 3.45
N LYS A 105 -13.00 -6.97 4.25
CA LYS A 105 -13.52 -7.02 5.64
C LYS A 105 -13.02 -5.85 6.48
N HIS A 106 -11.71 -5.60 6.47
CA HIS A 106 -11.13 -4.54 7.29
C HIS A 106 -11.36 -3.14 6.68
N PHE A 107 -11.46 -3.03 5.35
CA PHE A 107 -11.80 -1.77 4.69
C PHE A 107 -13.23 -1.33 5.04
N ASN A 108 -14.21 -2.23 4.92
CA ASN A 108 -15.59 -1.93 5.29
C ASN A 108 -15.69 -1.57 6.78
N ALA A 109 -14.99 -2.28 7.65
CA ALA A 109 -14.92 -1.92 9.07
C ALA A 109 -14.37 -0.49 9.26
N MET A 110 -13.33 -0.07 8.54
CA MET A 110 -12.81 1.30 8.62
C MET A 110 -13.83 2.35 8.14
N LEU A 111 -14.61 2.05 7.09
CA LEU A 111 -15.65 2.96 6.60
C LEU A 111 -16.80 3.12 7.60
N MET A 112 -17.22 2.02 8.24
CA MET A 112 -18.23 2.05 9.29
C MET A 112 -17.77 2.86 10.51
N GLU A 113 -16.52 2.67 10.95
CA GLU A 113 -15.91 3.47 12.03
C GLU A 113 -15.80 4.95 11.67
N ALA A 114 -15.56 5.26 10.39
CA ALA A 114 -15.57 6.62 9.86
C ALA A 114 -17.00 7.18 9.65
N LYS A 115 -18.05 6.44 10.02
CA LYS A 115 -19.46 6.78 9.86
C LYS A 115 -19.89 6.99 8.39
N ILE A 116 -19.20 6.35 7.45
CA ILE A 116 -19.54 6.32 6.03
C ILE A 116 -20.41 5.08 5.80
N ASN A 117 -21.67 5.16 6.23
CA ASN A 117 -22.58 3.99 6.23
C ASN A 117 -23.17 3.71 4.84
N ASP A 118 -23.22 4.72 3.97
CA ASP A 118 -23.73 4.67 2.60
C ASP A 118 -22.71 4.15 1.57
N TYR A 119 -21.57 3.64 2.03
CA TYR A 119 -20.46 3.24 1.17
C TYR A 119 -20.83 2.16 0.14
N ALA A 120 -21.73 1.25 0.51
CA ALA A 120 -22.21 0.18 -0.37
C ALA A 120 -23.07 0.75 -1.51
N GLU A 121 -23.99 1.67 -1.20
CA GLU A 121 -24.85 2.35 -2.18
C GLU A 121 -24.02 3.20 -3.14
N ARG A 122 -22.96 3.82 -2.63
CA ARG A 122 -21.99 4.60 -3.42
C ARG A 122 -20.99 3.74 -4.21
N GLY A 123 -21.02 2.42 -4.06
CA GLY A 123 -20.07 1.51 -4.71
C GLY A 123 -18.61 1.75 -4.30
N ILE A 124 -18.37 2.23 -3.08
CA ILE A 124 -17.02 2.47 -2.56
C ILE A 124 -16.37 1.13 -2.23
N VAL A 125 -15.33 0.80 -2.98
CA VAL A 125 -14.54 -0.42 -2.79
C VAL A 125 -13.06 -0.04 -2.66
N PRO A 126 -12.19 -0.95 -2.19
CA PRO A 126 -10.75 -0.67 -2.13
C PRO A 126 -10.15 -0.26 -3.48
N TYR A 127 -10.79 -0.64 -4.60
CA TYR A 127 -10.36 -0.24 -5.94
C TYR A 127 -10.63 1.25 -6.22
N SER A 128 -11.68 1.82 -5.61
CA SER A 128 -12.04 3.23 -5.74
C SER A 128 -10.90 4.15 -5.24
N LEU A 129 -10.08 3.69 -4.28
CA LEU A 129 -8.91 4.43 -3.77
C LEU A 129 -7.88 4.81 -4.84
N ARG A 130 -7.91 4.16 -6.01
CA ARG A 130 -7.04 4.48 -7.14
C ARG A 130 -7.51 5.72 -7.93
N HIS A 131 -8.79 6.05 -7.83
CA HIS A 131 -9.45 7.07 -8.65
C HIS A 131 -9.62 8.42 -7.94
N PHE A 132 -9.34 8.48 -6.63
CA PHE A 132 -9.38 9.68 -5.81
C PHE A 132 -7.97 10.24 -5.59
#